data_AF-A0A434CMP4-F1
#
_entry.id   AF-A0A434CMP4-F1
#
_cell.length_a   1.000
_cell.length_b   1.000
_cell.length_c   1.000
_cell.angle_alpha   90.00
_cell.angle_beta   90.00
_cell.angle_gamma   90.00
#
_symmetry.space_group_name_H-M   'P 1'
#
loop_
_entity.id
_entity.type
_entity.pdbx_description
1 polymer ?
#
loop_
_entity_poly.entity_id
_entity_poly.type
_entity_poly.pdbx_seq_one_letter_code
_entity_poly.pdbx_strand_id
1 'polypeptide(L)'
;MADIGKDIERPLGQAVRSPRAAGKISGSAIMATVAVLAVAGVSGAIALREKPFRKPQEVAVSTPKVTPAAEPAPAPPASTPKPEAPVKSGGPQIIHVQTEESDGPPKAAIVIRDPSTIGQNLKIAHIPDKALIETSETGPLPVRATDGRRPFDVYARPWSGGRGARVAIVIGGLSVSQTGTQAAIAKLPAEVTLAFAPQGNSIGRWMQAARQSGHEIVMQVPLEPFDYPKVNPGRNTLTVAASVDENLKSLHWALSRTTNYTGVMNYMGARFSADAAAMEPFMAELGKR
;
A
#
# COMPACT_ATOMS: atom_id res chain seq x y z
N MET A 1 -6.17 45.67 85.87
CA MET A 1 -5.97 44.65 86.92
C MET A 1 -6.72 43.41 86.46
N ALA A 2 -6.01 42.43 85.89
CA ALA A 2 -6.61 41.17 85.47
C ALA A 2 -6.80 40.29 86.72
N ASP A 3 -8.00 39.74 86.86
CA ASP A 3 -8.42 38.84 87.94
C ASP A 3 -7.80 37.45 87.71
N ILE A 4 -6.60 37.24 88.27
CA ILE A 4 -5.77 36.03 88.10
C ILE A 4 -6.36 34.81 88.84
N GLY A 5 -7.47 34.97 89.58
CA GLY A 5 -8.01 33.92 90.45
C GLY A 5 -8.77 32.78 89.77
N LYS A 6 -9.19 32.92 88.50
CA LYS A 6 -10.14 31.97 87.87
C LYS A 6 -9.54 30.99 86.85
N ASP A 7 -8.26 31.12 86.49
CA ASP A 7 -7.64 30.26 85.48
C ASP A 7 -6.98 28.98 86.05
N ILE A 8 -6.94 28.80 87.37
CA ILE A 8 -6.21 27.68 87.99
C ILE A 8 -7.06 26.40 88.13
N GLU A 9 -8.40 26.48 88.08
CA GLU A 9 -9.28 25.30 88.18
C GLU A 9 -9.71 24.70 86.83
N ARG A 10 -9.17 25.19 85.71
CA ARG A 10 -9.59 24.71 84.39
C ARG A 10 -8.79 23.47 84.00
N PRO A 11 -9.43 22.29 83.76
CA PRO A 11 -8.70 21.11 83.33
C PRO A 11 -8.03 21.36 81.97
N LEU A 12 -6.70 21.34 81.94
CA LEU A 12 -5.94 21.46 80.70
C LEU A 12 -6.21 20.24 79.80
N GLY A 13 -6.63 20.50 78.56
CA GLY A 13 -6.68 19.48 77.50
C GLY A 13 -8.00 19.28 76.78
N GLN A 14 -9.08 19.98 77.13
CA GLN A 14 -10.35 19.89 76.40
C GLN A 14 -10.74 21.22 75.74
N ALA A 15 -10.53 21.32 74.42
CA ALA A 15 -11.14 22.35 73.61
C ALA A 15 -12.63 22.01 73.41
N VAL A 16 -13.52 22.88 73.87
CA VAL A 16 -14.96 22.80 73.60
C VAL A 16 -15.17 22.92 72.09
N ARG A 17 -15.67 21.86 71.44
CA ARG A 17 -16.03 21.90 70.02
C ARG A 17 -17.33 22.69 69.83
N SER A 18 -17.27 23.76 69.06
CA SER A 18 -18.44 24.52 68.61
C SER A 18 -19.33 23.65 67.68
N PRO A 19 -20.66 23.82 67.70
CA PRO A 19 -21.55 23.04 66.84
C PRO A 19 -21.31 23.42 65.37
N ARG A 20 -21.17 22.42 64.49
CA ARG A 20 -21.03 22.62 63.04
C ARG A 20 -22.35 23.15 62.47
N ALA A 21 -22.31 24.35 61.89
CA ALA A 21 -23.41 24.85 61.06
C ALA A 21 -23.54 24.00 59.78
N ALA A 22 -24.77 23.68 59.40
CA ALA A 22 -25.07 22.95 58.16
C ALA A 22 -24.54 23.73 56.95
N GLY A 23 -23.67 23.08 56.16
CA GLY A 23 -22.99 23.70 55.03
C GLY A 23 -23.96 24.09 53.92
N LYS A 24 -23.97 25.38 53.55
CA LYS A 24 -24.66 25.85 52.35
C LYS A 24 -23.87 25.40 51.11
N ILE A 25 -24.57 24.84 50.13
CA ILE A 25 -23.98 24.39 48.86
C ILE A 25 -23.36 25.62 48.17
N SER A 26 -22.05 25.60 47.95
CA SER A 26 -21.35 26.70 47.28
C SER A 26 -21.72 26.73 45.79
N GLY A 27 -21.77 27.92 45.19
CA GLY A 27 -22.04 28.07 43.75
C GLY A 27 -21.06 27.28 42.87
N SER A 28 -19.85 27.00 43.35
CA SER A 28 -18.87 26.13 42.69
C SER A 28 -19.31 24.67 42.60
N ALA A 29 -20.01 24.14 43.61
CA ALA A 29 -20.55 22.78 43.59
C ALA A 29 -21.70 22.64 42.58
N ILE A 30 -22.51 23.68 42.44
CA ILE A 30 -23.58 23.74 41.44
C ILE A 30 -22.98 23.77 40.03
N MET A 31 -21.99 24.62 39.79
CA MET A 31 -21.28 24.71 38.51
C MET A 31 -20.60 23.39 38.11
N ALA A 32 -19.93 22.72 39.06
CA ALA A 32 -19.31 21.43 38.80
C ALA A 32 -20.34 20.35 38.42
N THR A 33 -21.50 20.34 39.10
CA THR A 33 -22.57 19.38 38.82
C THR A 33 -23.17 19.61 37.44
N VAL A 34 -23.39 20.87 37.04
CA VAL A 34 -23.89 21.22 35.70
C VAL A 34 -22.89 20.81 34.61
N ALA A 35 -21.59 21.02 34.83
CA ALA A 35 -20.57 20.61 33.88
C ALA A 35 -20.54 19.09 33.67
N VAL A 36 -20.66 18.30 34.76
CA VAL A 36 -20.73 16.84 34.68
C VAL A 36 -21.98 16.37 33.92
N LEU A 37 -23.13 16.99 34.18
CA LEU A 37 -24.38 16.67 33.48
C LEU A 37 -24.30 17.03 31.98
N ALA A 38 -23.65 18.13 31.62
CA ALA A 38 -23.44 18.52 30.23
C ALA A 38 -22.57 17.50 29.47
N VAL A 39 -21.47 17.06 30.08
CA VAL A 39 -20.60 16.03 29.49
C VAL A 39 -21.34 14.71 29.31
N ALA A 40 -22.07 14.27 30.35
CA ALA A 40 -22.86 13.04 30.27
C ALA A 40 -23.96 13.11 29.20
N GLY A 41 -24.62 14.26 29.07
CA GLY A 41 -25.64 14.51 28.05
C GLY A 41 -25.08 14.46 26.63
N VAL A 42 -23.94 15.11 26.37
CA VAL A 42 -23.28 15.09 25.06
C VAL A 42 -22.80 13.67 24.73
N SER A 43 -22.20 12.96 25.68
CA SER A 43 -21.78 11.56 25.48
C SER A 43 -22.96 10.64 25.18
N GLY A 44 -24.08 10.80 25.90
CA GLY A 44 -25.32 10.04 25.64
C GLY A 44 -25.88 10.31 24.25
N ALA A 45 -25.93 11.58 23.83
CA ALA A 45 -26.40 11.98 22.51
C ALA A 45 -25.56 11.39 21.36
N ILE A 46 -24.23 11.31 21.53
CA ILE A 46 -23.32 10.69 20.55
C ILE A 46 -23.49 9.16 20.53
N ALA A 47 -23.66 8.53 21.70
CA ALA A 47 -23.80 7.09 21.82
C ALA A 47 -25.12 6.57 21.22
N LEU A 48 -26.21 7.33 21.39
CA LEU A 48 -27.56 6.97 20.94
C LEU A 48 -27.88 7.45 19.52
N ARG A 49 -26.99 8.22 18.88
CA ARG A 49 -27.18 8.65 17.48
C ARG A 49 -27.12 7.44 16.56
N GLU A 50 -28.16 7.26 15.75
CA GLU A 50 -28.19 6.23 14.72
C GLU A 50 -26.95 6.37 13.82
N LYS A 51 -26.22 5.27 13.62
CA LYS A 51 -25.01 5.20 12.81
C LYS A 51 -25.39 4.69 11.41
N PRO A 52 -25.64 5.57 10.42
CA PRO A 52 -26.13 5.14 9.10
C PRO A 52 -25.12 4.30 8.30
N PHE A 53 -23.86 4.20 8.73
CA PHE A 53 -22.78 3.52 8.00
C PHE A 53 -22.51 2.07 8.43
N ARG A 54 -23.46 1.39 9.09
CA ARG A 54 -23.34 -0.04 9.47
C ARG A 54 -24.51 -0.89 8.96
N LYS A 55 -25.02 -0.61 7.77
CA LYS A 55 -25.71 -1.62 6.98
C LYS A 55 -24.72 -2.09 5.91
N PRO A 56 -24.04 -3.23 6.08
CA PRO A 56 -23.39 -3.87 4.94
C PRO A 56 -24.48 -4.01 3.87
N GLN A 57 -24.24 -3.50 2.66
CA GLN A 57 -25.11 -3.88 1.55
C GLN A 57 -25.05 -5.41 1.46
N GLU A 58 -26.19 -6.07 1.55
CA GLU A 58 -26.28 -7.48 1.20
C GLU A 58 -25.74 -7.60 -0.23
N VAL A 59 -24.59 -8.24 -0.34
CA VAL A 59 -24.02 -8.60 -1.63
C VAL A 59 -25.05 -9.49 -2.28
N ALA A 60 -25.70 -9.00 -3.33
CA ALA A 60 -26.50 -9.82 -4.22
C ALA A 60 -25.55 -10.87 -4.81
N VAL A 61 -25.54 -12.06 -4.22
CA VAL A 61 -24.86 -13.22 -4.78
C VAL A 61 -25.69 -13.65 -5.97
N SER A 62 -25.29 -13.21 -7.17
CA SER A 62 -25.75 -13.82 -8.41
C SER A 62 -25.23 -15.26 -8.43
N THR A 63 -25.98 -16.19 -7.85
CA THR A 63 -25.81 -17.61 -8.13
C THR A 63 -25.98 -17.81 -9.63
N PRO A 64 -24.97 -18.31 -10.36
CA PRO A 64 -25.14 -18.63 -11.76
C PRO A 64 -26.21 -19.71 -11.89
N LYS A 65 -27.35 -19.37 -12.50
CA LYS A 65 -28.33 -20.36 -12.93
C LYS A 65 -27.65 -21.19 -14.03
N VAL A 66 -27.33 -22.44 -13.71
CA VAL A 66 -26.90 -23.44 -14.70
C VAL A 66 -28.10 -23.65 -15.62
N THR A 67 -28.02 -23.09 -16.82
CA THR A 67 -28.90 -23.46 -17.94
C THR A 67 -28.55 -24.90 -18.33
N PRO A 68 -29.50 -25.85 -18.30
CA PRO A 68 -29.27 -27.18 -18.83
C PRO A 68 -28.88 -27.09 -20.31
N ALA A 69 -27.79 -27.75 -20.67
CA ALA A 69 -27.35 -27.87 -22.05
C ALA A 69 -28.48 -28.45 -22.91
N ALA A 70 -28.79 -27.76 -24.01
CA ALA A 70 -29.67 -28.28 -25.03
C ALA A 70 -29.08 -29.57 -25.62
N GLU A 71 -29.94 -30.56 -25.77
CA GLU A 71 -29.68 -31.86 -26.37
C GLU A 71 -29.16 -31.72 -27.82
N PRO A 72 -28.14 -32.50 -28.24
CA PRO A 72 -27.59 -32.37 -29.59
C PRO A 72 -28.55 -32.93 -30.64
N ALA A 73 -28.87 -32.12 -31.65
CA ALA A 73 -29.54 -32.59 -32.86
C ALA A 73 -28.63 -33.56 -33.66
N PRO A 74 -29.19 -34.58 -34.34
CA PRO A 74 -28.43 -35.65 -34.96
C PRO A 74 -27.64 -35.18 -36.20
N ALA A 75 -26.42 -35.71 -36.32
CA ALA A 75 -25.47 -35.44 -37.40
C ALA A 75 -25.91 -36.06 -38.75
N PRO A 76 -25.56 -35.45 -39.90
CA PRO A 76 -25.71 -36.09 -41.21
C PRO A 76 -24.66 -37.20 -41.43
N PRO A 77 -24.96 -38.21 -42.28
CA PRO A 77 -24.13 -39.41 -42.41
C PRO A 77 -22.83 -39.19 -43.19
N ALA A 78 -21.88 -40.06 -42.86
CA ALA A 78 -20.51 -40.11 -43.31
C ALA A 78 -20.30 -40.30 -44.82
N SER A 79 -19.28 -39.63 -45.36
CA SER A 79 -18.59 -40.00 -46.59
C SER A 79 -17.29 -40.76 -46.25
N THR A 80 -17.13 -41.90 -46.93
CA THR A 80 -16.06 -42.89 -46.77
C THR A 80 -14.66 -42.38 -47.11
N PRO A 81 -13.60 -42.87 -46.44
CA PRO A 81 -12.20 -42.52 -46.74
C PRO A 81 -11.59 -43.39 -47.85
N LYS A 82 -10.74 -42.80 -48.69
CA LYS A 82 -9.80 -43.51 -49.58
C LYS A 82 -8.38 -43.43 -48.99
N PRO A 83 -7.61 -44.53 -48.95
CA PRO A 83 -6.41 -44.64 -48.12
C PRO A 83 -5.12 -44.30 -48.88
N GLU A 84 -4.20 -43.62 -48.20
CA GLU A 84 -2.77 -43.67 -48.52
C GLU A 84 -1.96 -43.67 -47.23
N ALA A 85 -1.02 -44.61 -47.14
CA ALA A 85 -0.29 -45.01 -45.94
C ALA A 85 1.15 -44.41 -45.96
N PRO A 86 2.09 -44.83 -45.08
CA PRO A 86 2.45 -44.10 -43.87
C PRO A 86 3.95 -43.74 -43.79
N VAL A 87 4.35 -42.73 -43.00
CA VAL A 87 5.73 -42.66 -42.48
C VAL A 87 5.76 -42.20 -41.01
N LYS A 88 6.58 -42.94 -40.25
CA LYS A 88 6.70 -43.02 -38.79
C LYS A 88 7.60 -41.95 -38.15
N SER A 89 7.49 -41.87 -36.81
CA SER A 89 8.49 -41.48 -35.79
C SER A 89 8.95 -40.02 -35.78
N GLY A 90 9.00 -39.29 -34.66
CA GLY A 90 9.24 -39.69 -33.28
C GLY A 90 10.65 -39.30 -32.85
N GLY A 91 10.89 -38.01 -32.60
CA GLY A 91 12.14 -37.44 -32.07
C GLY A 91 12.07 -35.90 -31.91
N PRO A 92 12.83 -35.29 -30.97
CA PRO A 92 12.81 -33.84 -30.77
C PRO A 92 13.52 -33.11 -31.92
N GLN A 93 12.86 -32.13 -32.52
CA GLN A 93 13.43 -31.34 -33.62
C GLN A 93 14.06 -30.05 -33.10
N ILE A 94 15.36 -29.88 -33.36
CA ILE A 94 16.10 -28.64 -33.15
C ILE A 94 15.80 -27.73 -34.35
N ILE A 95 14.94 -26.73 -34.16
CA ILE A 95 14.68 -25.70 -35.16
C ILE A 95 15.92 -24.78 -35.21
N HIS A 96 16.70 -24.89 -36.28
CA HIS A 96 17.76 -23.95 -36.58
C HIS A 96 17.15 -22.74 -37.27
N VAL A 97 17.08 -21.60 -36.57
CA VAL A 97 16.72 -20.31 -37.17
C VAL A 97 18.03 -19.62 -37.58
N GLN A 98 18.16 -19.34 -38.87
CA GLN A 98 19.27 -18.60 -39.45
C GLN A 98 19.26 -17.15 -38.95
N THR A 99 20.41 -16.70 -38.44
CA THR A 99 20.62 -15.32 -38.00
C THR A 99 20.91 -14.45 -39.23
N GLU A 100 19.89 -13.74 -39.73
CA GLU A 100 20.11 -12.63 -40.66
C GLU A 100 20.43 -11.37 -39.82
N GLU A 101 21.69 -10.97 -39.91
CA GLU A 101 22.23 -9.73 -39.36
C GLU A 101 21.67 -8.55 -40.18
N SER A 102 20.77 -7.75 -39.57
CA SER A 102 20.14 -6.61 -40.23
C SER A 102 20.15 -5.38 -39.32
N ASP A 103 20.69 -4.30 -39.87
CA ASP A 103 21.00 -3.01 -39.27
C ASP A 103 19.73 -2.14 -39.11
N GLY A 104 18.92 -2.46 -38.09
CA GLY A 104 17.68 -1.76 -37.73
C GLY A 104 17.49 -1.67 -36.22
N PRO A 105 16.58 -0.80 -35.71
CA PRO A 105 16.46 -0.50 -34.28
C PRO A 105 16.21 -1.78 -33.48
N PRO A 106 16.79 -1.91 -32.27
CA PRO A 106 16.97 -3.21 -31.62
C PRO A 106 15.62 -3.88 -31.39
N LYS A 107 15.30 -4.87 -32.23
CA LYS A 107 14.24 -5.84 -31.97
C LYS A 107 14.54 -6.49 -30.64
N ALA A 108 13.54 -6.56 -29.76
CA ALA A 108 13.63 -7.10 -28.42
C ALA A 108 14.58 -8.32 -28.37
N ALA A 109 15.79 -8.11 -27.87
CA ALA A 109 16.78 -9.16 -27.75
C ALA A 109 16.18 -10.23 -26.84
N ILE A 110 15.99 -11.44 -27.37
CA ILE A 110 15.56 -12.58 -26.56
C ILE A 110 16.77 -12.96 -25.71
N VAL A 111 16.88 -12.35 -24.54
CA VAL A 111 17.95 -12.68 -23.59
C VAL A 111 17.56 -13.96 -22.89
N ILE A 112 18.07 -15.09 -23.37
CA ILE A 112 17.91 -16.40 -22.72
C ILE A 112 18.73 -16.36 -21.44
N ARG A 113 18.05 -16.37 -20.28
CA ARG A 113 18.68 -16.42 -18.96
C ARG A 113 18.15 -17.60 -18.16
N ASP A 114 18.97 -18.08 -17.23
CA ASP A 114 18.55 -19.06 -16.26
C ASP A 114 17.57 -18.42 -15.26
N PRO A 115 16.29 -18.85 -15.22
CA PRO A 115 15.29 -18.30 -14.32
C PRO A 115 15.61 -18.54 -12.84
N SER A 116 16.48 -19.49 -12.50
CA SER A 116 16.95 -19.71 -11.12
C SER A 116 17.93 -18.65 -10.63
N THR A 117 18.49 -17.85 -11.54
CA THR A 117 19.37 -16.71 -11.22
C THR A 117 18.60 -15.40 -11.02
N ILE A 118 17.29 -15.38 -11.30
CA ILE A 118 16.46 -14.19 -11.27
C ILE A 118 15.65 -14.17 -9.97
N GLY A 119 16.01 -13.23 -9.09
CA GLY A 119 15.32 -13.03 -7.82
C GLY A 119 16.28 -13.01 -6.65
N GLN A 120 15.93 -12.24 -5.62
CA GLN A 120 16.75 -12.12 -4.43
C GLN A 120 16.38 -13.16 -3.37
N ASN A 121 17.38 -13.74 -2.71
CA ASN A 121 17.14 -14.58 -1.53
C ASN A 121 16.45 -13.75 -0.43
N LEU A 122 15.28 -14.21 0.03
CA LEU A 122 14.45 -13.50 1.02
C LEU A 122 15.21 -13.13 2.30
N LYS A 123 16.21 -13.93 2.72
CA LYS A 123 17.03 -13.65 3.91
C LYS A 123 17.85 -12.36 3.79
N ILE A 124 18.25 -11.99 2.57
CA ILE A 124 19.04 -10.79 2.29
C ILE A 124 18.24 -9.74 1.49
N ALA A 125 16.93 -9.94 1.32
CA ALA A 125 16.09 -9.11 0.43
C ALA A 125 15.99 -7.63 0.82
N HIS A 126 16.42 -7.30 2.05
CA HIS A 126 16.46 -5.95 2.59
C HIS A 126 17.72 -5.18 2.20
N ILE A 127 18.73 -5.86 1.67
CA ILE A 127 19.95 -5.24 1.16
C ILE A 127 19.73 -4.95 -0.33
N PRO A 128 19.87 -3.70 -0.79
CA PRO A 128 19.76 -3.38 -2.22
C PRO A 128 20.84 -4.07 -3.07
N ASP A 129 20.46 -4.48 -4.28
CA ASP A 129 21.43 -4.80 -5.33
C ASP A 129 21.96 -3.48 -5.91
N LYS A 130 23.26 -3.24 -5.75
CA LYS A 130 23.93 -2.01 -6.21
C LYS A 130 23.86 -1.85 -7.74
N ALA A 131 23.76 -2.94 -8.49
CA ALA A 131 23.65 -2.88 -9.95
C ALA A 131 22.31 -2.32 -10.43
N LEU A 132 21.30 -2.26 -9.54
CA LEU A 132 19.95 -1.77 -9.84
C LEU A 132 19.69 -0.37 -9.29
N ILE A 133 20.74 0.32 -8.83
CA ILE A 133 20.65 1.66 -8.26
C ILE A 133 21.65 2.57 -8.95
N GLU A 134 21.15 3.66 -9.52
CA GLU A 134 21.98 4.79 -9.93
C GLU A 134 22.00 5.87 -8.85
N THR A 135 23.13 6.56 -8.72
CA THR A 135 23.25 7.72 -7.83
C THR A 135 22.86 8.97 -8.62
N SER A 136 21.83 9.69 -8.17
CA SER A 136 21.40 10.97 -8.75
C SER A 136 21.49 12.09 -7.72
N GLU A 137 21.37 13.35 -8.17
CA GLU A 137 21.29 14.52 -7.30
C GLU A 137 20.14 14.44 -6.29
N THR A 138 19.03 13.78 -6.68
CA THR A 138 17.84 13.62 -5.83
C THR A 138 17.92 12.41 -4.88
N GLY A 139 18.94 11.57 -5.02
CA GLY A 139 19.12 10.33 -4.25
C GLY A 139 19.24 9.08 -5.14
N PRO A 140 19.14 7.88 -4.54
CA PRO A 140 19.25 6.63 -5.28
C PRO A 140 18.02 6.43 -6.17
N LEU A 141 18.20 6.17 -7.47
CA LEU A 141 17.09 5.86 -8.36
C LEU A 141 17.20 4.42 -8.89
N PRO A 142 16.07 3.74 -9.17
CA PRO A 142 16.11 2.43 -9.79
C PRO A 142 16.61 2.55 -11.23
N VAL A 143 17.48 1.63 -11.61
CA VAL A 143 18.00 1.52 -12.97
C VAL A 143 18.05 0.04 -13.38
N ARG A 144 18.03 -0.20 -14.68
CA ARG A 144 18.31 -1.52 -15.24
C ARG A 144 19.81 -1.78 -15.11
N ALA A 145 20.16 -2.97 -14.64
CA ALA A 145 21.55 -3.37 -14.59
C ALA A 145 22.13 -3.47 -16.01
N THR A 146 23.45 -3.35 -16.14
CA THR A 146 24.18 -3.48 -17.42
C THR A 146 24.00 -4.86 -18.06
N ASP A 147 23.73 -5.88 -17.25
CA ASP A 147 23.38 -7.22 -17.71
C ASP A 147 21.94 -7.34 -18.23
N GLY A 148 21.12 -6.27 -18.09
CA GLY A 148 19.73 -6.16 -18.49
C GLY A 148 18.72 -6.72 -17.49
N ARG A 149 19.10 -6.98 -16.22
CA ARG A 149 18.13 -7.28 -15.15
C ARG A 149 17.35 -6.02 -14.78
N ARG A 150 16.05 -6.17 -14.53
CA ARG A 150 15.18 -5.07 -14.07
C ARG A 150 14.94 -5.17 -12.56
N PRO A 151 14.73 -4.04 -11.87
CA PRO A 151 14.23 -4.04 -10.49
C PRO A 151 12.97 -4.90 -10.31
N PHE A 152 12.07 -4.88 -11.29
CA PHE A 152 10.86 -5.71 -11.31
C PHE A 152 11.16 -7.20 -11.16
N ASP A 153 12.17 -7.72 -11.86
CA ASP A 153 12.48 -9.15 -11.88
C ASP A 153 13.27 -9.58 -10.63
N VAL A 154 14.19 -8.73 -10.16
CA VAL A 154 15.10 -9.07 -9.05
C VAL A 154 14.43 -8.93 -7.68
N TYR A 155 13.60 -7.90 -7.51
CA TYR A 155 12.93 -7.65 -6.22
C TYR A 155 11.57 -8.35 -6.08
N ALA A 156 11.10 -9.03 -7.13
CA ALA A 156 9.88 -9.82 -7.11
C ALA A 156 9.91 -10.88 -6.01
N ARG A 157 8.75 -11.09 -5.36
CA ARG A 157 8.59 -12.20 -4.43
C ARG A 157 8.46 -13.51 -5.23
N PRO A 158 9.28 -14.54 -4.94
CA PRO A 158 9.10 -15.86 -5.54
C PRO A 158 7.74 -16.45 -5.17
N TRP A 159 7.13 -17.17 -6.10
CA TRP A 159 5.86 -17.86 -5.91
C TRP A 159 5.95 -19.28 -6.46
N SER A 160 4.97 -20.13 -6.16
CA SER A 160 5.03 -21.58 -6.43
C SER A 160 5.14 -21.99 -7.90
N GLY A 161 4.90 -21.09 -8.85
CA GLY A 161 4.80 -21.42 -10.28
C GLY A 161 3.60 -22.31 -10.63
N GLY A 162 2.74 -22.61 -9.66
CA GLY A 162 1.62 -23.53 -9.80
C GLY A 162 0.56 -23.04 -10.79
N ARG A 163 -0.16 -23.99 -11.39
CA ARG A 163 -1.31 -23.68 -12.25
C ARG A 163 -2.54 -23.35 -11.38
N GLY A 164 -3.32 -22.35 -11.79
CA GLY A 164 -4.56 -21.97 -11.11
C GLY A 164 -4.84 -20.47 -11.14
N ALA A 165 -5.97 -20.08 -10.53
CA ALA A 165 -6.29 -18.67 -10.31
C ALA A 165 -5.28 -18.05 -9.33
N ARG A 166 -4.86 -16.81 -9.63
CA ARG A 166 -3.86 -16.07 -8.84
C ARG A 166 -4.44 -14.72 -8.48
N VAL A 167 -4.16 -14.29 -7.25
CA VAL A 167 -4.62 -13.00 -6.71
C VAL A 167 -3.41 -12.27 -6.14
N ALA A 168 -3.29 -10.99 -6.45
CA ALA A 168 -2.36 -10.08 -5.81
C ALA A 168 -3.16 -9.08 -4.97
N ILE A 169 -2.71 -8.85 -3.73
CA ILE A 169 -3.31 -7.87 -2.82
C ILE A 169 -2.23 -6.84 -2.51
N VAL A 170 -2.54 -5.57 -2.72
CA VAL A 170 -1.65 -4.45 -2.42
C VAL A 170 -2.26 -3.61 -1.30
N ILE A 171 -1.52 -3.41 -0.21
CA ILE A 171 -1.91 -2.50 0.88
C ILE A 171 -1.05 -1.25 0.82
N GLY A 172 -1.68 -0.10 0.58
CA GLY A 172 -0.99 1.19 0.43
C GLY A 172 -1.05 2.09 1.66
N GLY A 173 -0.42 3.25 1.52
CA GLY A 173 -0.31 4.26 2.58
C GLY A 173 0.73 3.93 3.63
N LEU A 174 1.65 2.99 3.35
CA LEU A 174 2.71 2.65 4.29
C LEU A 174 3.66 3.83 4.46
N SER A 175 4.27 3.89 5.64
CA SER A 175 5.09 4.97 6.17
C SER A 175 4.37 6.28 6.55
N VAL A 176 3.09 6.46 6.17
CA VAL A 176 2.29 7.61 6.62
C VAL A 176 2.01 7.52 8.12
N SER A 177 1.51 6.36 8.58
CA SER A 177 1.32 6.05 9.99
C SER A 177 2.38 5.07 10.48
N GLN A 178 3.14 5.43 11.52
CA GLN A 178 4.18 4.56 12.08
C GLN A 178 3.58 3.28 12.69
N THR A 179 2.54 3.44 13.51
CA THR A 179 1.88 2.30 14.17
C THR A 179 1.09 1.45 13.16
N GLY A 180 0.46 2.07 12.17
CA GLY A 180 -0.22 1.37 11.09
C GLY A 180 0.74 0.54 10.23
N THR A 181 1.88 1.12 9.86
CA THR A 181 2.93 0.42 9.09
C THR A 181 3.53 -0.73 9.88
N GLN A 182 3.81 -0.51 11.18
CA GLN A 182 4.29 -1.58 12.06
C GLN A 182 3.30 -2.75 12.11
N ALA A 183 2.02 -2.46 12.31
CA ALA A 183 0.98 -3.47 12.42
C ALA A 183 0.79 -4.21 11.09
N ALA A 184 0.85 -3.50 9.95
CA ALA A 184 0.76 -4.11 8.63
C ALA A 184 1.90 -5.12 8.41
N ILE A 185 3.16 -4.71 8.61
CA ILE A 185 4.32 -5.60 8.44
C ILE A 185 4.29 -6.78 9.43
N ALA A 186 3.84 -6.55 10.67
CA ALA A 186 3.83 -7.60 11.69
C ALA A 186 2.70 -8.64 11.52
N LYS A 187 1.59 -8.27 10.88
CA LYS A 187 0.36 -9.09 10.84
C LYS A 187 -0.01 -9.61 9.47
N LEU A 188 0.38 -8.92 8.41
CA LEU A 188 0.04 -9.36 7.05
C LEU A 188 0.93 -10.53 6.66
N PRO A 189 0.39 -11.54 5.95
CA PRO A 189 1.20 -12.59 5.38
C PRO A 189 2.13 -11.99 4.30
N ALA A 190 3.29 -12.61 4.13
CA ALA A 190 4.36 -12.06 3.30
C ALA A 190 4.01 -12.03 1.80
N GLU A 191 2.97 -12.74 1.38
CA GLU A 191 2.35 -12.71 0.05
C GLU A 191 1.64 -11.39 -0.27
N VAL A 192 1.30 -10.58 0.74
CA VAL A 192 0.69 -9.27 0.53
C VAL A 192 1.76 -8.26 0.13
N THR A 193 1.54 -7.59 -1.00
CA THR A 193 2.41 -6.52 -1.49
C THR A 193 2.15 -5.22 -0.73
N LEU A 194 3.22 -4.53 -0.40
CA LEU A 194 3.23 -3.36 0.47
C LEU A 194 3.59 -2.10 -0.34
N ALA A 195 2.66 -1.14 -0.41
CA ALA A 195 2.87 0.09 -1.17
C ALA A 195 3.22 1.29 -0.28
N PHE A 196 4.38 1.89 -0.54
CA PHE A 196 4.95 2.97 0.26
C PHE A 196 4.60 4.34 -0.27
N ALA A 197 4.13 5.22 0.60
CA ALA A 197 3.94 6.63 0.29
C ALA A 197 5.26 7.41 0.43
N PRO A 198 5.71 8.17 -0.58
CA PRO A 198 7.02 8.83 -0.59
C PRO A 198 7.13 9.97 0.44
N GLN A 199 5.99 10.51 0.89
CA GLN A 199 5.87 11.54 1.91
C GLN A 199 5.90 10.99 3.34
N GLY A 200 5.83 9.67 3.50
CA GLY A 200 5.85 9.07 4.83
C GLY A 200 7.23 9.11 5.49
N ASN A 201 7.25 8.77 6.77
CA ASN A 201 8.43 8.87 7.61
C ASN A 201 9.10 7.50 7.80
N SER A 202 10.42 7.52 7.96
CA SER A 202 11.23 6.32 8.21
C SER A 202 11.09 5.24 7.12
N ILE A 203 10.89 5.65 5.87
CA ILE A 203 10.65 4.74 4.74
C ILE A 203 11.75 3.68 4.63
N GLY A 204 13.04 4.06 4.72
CA GLY A 204 14.14 3.09 4.65
C GLY A 204 14.08 2.01 5.74
N ARG A 205 13.70 2.37 6.98
CA ARG A 205 13.50 1.41 8.08
C ARG A 205 12.38 0.44 7.76
N TRP A 206 11.26 0.96 7.27
CA TRP A 206 10.09 0.15 6.97
C TRP A 206 10.27 -0.71 5.73
N MET A 207 11.00 -0.23 4.72
CA MET A 207 11.42 -1.02 3.57
C MET A 207 12.24 -2.22 4.04
N GLN A 208 13.26 -2.00 4.87
CA GLN A 208 14.09 -3.10 5.40
C GLN A 208 13.25 -4.12 6.15
N ALA A 209 12.37 -3.68 7.06
CA ALA A 209 11.50 -4.57 7.83
C ALA A 209 10.52 -5.35 6.93
N ALA A 210 9.92 -4.71 5.94
CA ALA A 210 9.02 -5.34 4.98
C ALA A 210 9.75 -6.41 4.15
N ARG A 211 10.94 -6.08 3.62
CA ARG A 211 11.75 -7.03 2.84
C ARG A 211 12.27 -8.19 3.69
N GLN A 212 12.69 -7.95 4.94
CA GLN A 212 13.08 -9.00 5.88
C GLN A 212 11.92 -9.95 6.19
N SER A 213 10.70 -9.44 6.22
CA SER A 213 9.48 -10.25 6.40
C SER A 213 9.03 -10.93 5.10
N GLY A 214 9.73 -10.67 3.97
CA GLY A 214 9.50 -11.30 2.68
C GLY A 214 8.50 -10.59 1.77
N HIS A 215 7.98 -9.42 2.15
CA HIS A 215 7.01 -8.71 1.34
C HIS A 215 7.62 -8.21 0.02
N GLU A 216 6.82 -8.27 -1.03
CA GLU A 216 7.06 -7.44 -2.21
C GLU A 216 6.66 -6.00 -1.91
N ILE A 217 7.40 -5.05 -2.46
CA ILE A 217 7.22 -3.62 -2.20
C ILE A 217 6.99 -2.88 -3.52
N VAL A 218 6.05 -1.92 -3.51
CA VAL A 218 5.87 -0.95 -4.60
C VAL A 218 5.93 0.49 -4.08
N MET A 219 6.37 1.41 -4.93
CA MET A 219 6.37 2.84 -4.61
C MET A 219 5.06 3.48 -5.07
N GLN A 220 4.41 4.27 -4.21
CA GLN A 220 3.25 5.06 -4.63
C GLN A 220 3.70 6.43 -5.14
N VAL A 221 3.19 6.89 -6.27
CA VAL A 221 3.47 8.23 -6.78
C VAL A 221 2.20 9.09 -6.67
N PRO A 222 2.26 10.25 -5.99
CA PRO A 222 1.13 11.17 -5.90
C PRO A 222 0.81 11.78 -7.27
N LEU A 223 -0.40 11.55 -7.75
CA LEU A 223 -0.86 12.06 -9.05
C LEU A 223 -2.11 12.93 -8.87
N GLU A 224 -2.28 13.93 -9.74
CA GLU A 224 -3.38 14.89 -9.70
C GLU A 224 -4.78 14.22 -9.80
N PRO A 225 -5.66 14.37 -8.77
CA PRO A 225 -7.09 14.08 -8.88
C PRO A 225 -7.85 15.23 -9.56
N PHE A 226 -9.12 15.03 -9.92
CA PHE A 226 -9.95 16.11 -10.52
C PHE A 226 -10.09 17.36 -9.64
N ASP A 227 -10.20 17.17 -8.32
CA ASP A 227 -10.42 18.27 -7.36
C ASP A 227 -9.12 18.93 -6.86
N TYR A 228 -8.00 18.77 -7.56
CA TYR A 228 -6.74 19.44 -7.20
C TYR A 228 -6.85 20.97 -7.43
N PRO A 229 -6.33 21.84 -6.53
CA PRO A 229 -5.55 21.55 -5.34
C PRO A 229 -6.35 21.39 -4.04
N LYS A 230 -7.70 21.42 -4.10
CA LYS A 230 -8.55 21.26 -2.91
C LYS A 230 -8.36 19.89 -2.25
N VAL A 231 -8.25 18.83 -3.06
CA VAL A 231 -7.75 17.51 -2.64
C VAL A 231 -6.30 17.39 -3.09
N ASN A 232 -5.37 17.50 -2.14
CA ASN A 232 -3.94 17.46 -2.42
C ASN A 232 -3.31 16.15 -1.90
N PRO A 233 -2.84 15.25 -2.79
CA PRO A 233 -2.20 13.99 -2.40
C PRO A 233 -0.89 14.17 -1.61
N GLY A 234 -0.25 15.33 -1.73
CA GLY A 234 0.97 15.68 -1.02
C GLY A 234 1.91 16.59 -1.79
N ARG A 235 3.08 16.83 -1.20
CA ARG A 235 4.19 17.51 -1.89
C ARG A 235 4.68 16.67 -3.08
N ASN A 236 5.18 17.36 -4.12
CA ASN A 236 5.64 16.74 -5.37
C ASN A 236 4.55 15.91 -6.05
N THR A 237 3.29 16.36 -5.97
CA THR A 237 2.19 15.78 -6.77
C THR A 237 2.45 16.11 -8.24
N LEU A 238 2.45 15.09 -9.10
CA LEU A 238 2.55 15.31 -10.55
C LEU A 238 1.20 15.83 -11.07
N THR A 239 1.24 16.89 -11.87
CA THR A 239 0.04 17.57 -12.38
C THR A 239 0.08 17.73 -13.90
N VAL A 240 -1.08 17.77 -14.52
CA VAL A 240 -1.25 17.98 -15.96
C VAL A 240 -0.81 19.38 -16.37
N ALA A 241 -0.91 20.36 -15.46
CA ALA A 241 -0.50 21.74 -15.71
C ALA A 241 1.02 21.96 -15.61
N ALA A 242 1.75 21.07 -14.94
CA ALA A 242 3.21 21.17 -14.82
C ALA A 242 3.91 20.76 -16.12
N SER A 243 5.08 21.34 -16.37
CA SER A 243 5.92 20.91 -17.48
C SER A 243 6.42 19.47 -17.29
N VAL A 244 6.87 18.84 -18.37
CA VAL A 244 7.42 17.47 -18.34
C VAL A 244 8.59 17.39 -17.36
N ASP A 245 9.52 18.34 -17.39
CA ASP A 245 10.71 18.35 -16.52
C ASP A 245 10.35 18.50 -15.04
N GLU A 246 9.35 19.32 -14.70
CA GLU A 246 8.86 19.46 -13.32
C GLU A 246 8.20 18.18 -12.81
N ASN A 247 7.43 17.50 -13.66
CA ASN A 247 6.83 16.21 -13.35
C ASN A 247 7.90 15.12 -13.19
N LEU A 248 8.92 15.09 -14.06
CA LEU A 248 10.04 14.15 -13.95
C LEU A 248 10.88 14.39 -12.68
N LYS A 249 11.14 15.64 -12.32
CA LYS A 249 11.80 15.98 -11.06
C LYS A 249 10.98 15.50 -9.85
N SER A 250 9.66 15.69 -9.89
CA SER A 250 8.75 15.22 -8.84
C SER A 250 8.70 13.69 -8.77
N LEU A 251 8.72 13.02 -9.92
CA LEU A 251 8.81 11.58 -10.03
C LEU A 251 10.12 11.06 -9.44
N HIS A 252 11.28 11.58 -9.86
CA HIS A 252 12.59 11.18 -9.34
C HIS A 252 12.69 11.38 -7.83
N TRP A 253 12.16 12.49 -7.32
CA TRP A 253 12.07 12.70 -5.88
C TRP A 253 11.25 11.61 -5.17
N ALA A 254 10.13 11.16 -5.75
CA ALA A 254 9.31 10.09 -5.19
C ALA A 254 10.02 8.73 -5.26
N LEU A 255 10.67 8.43 -6.39
CA LEU A 255 11.44 7.20 -6.59
C LEU A 255 12.64 7.12 -5.64
N SER A 256 13.29 8.26 -5.35
CA SER A 256 14.51 8.29 -4.53
C SER A 256 14.28 8.08 -3.04
N ARG A 257 13.02 8.02 -2.60
CA ARG A 257 12.68 7.88 -1.18
C ARG A 257 13.06 6.53 -0.60
N THR A 258 13.17 5.49 -1.43
CA THR A 258 13.62 4.16 -1.02
C THR A 258 14.14 3.38 -2.20
N THR A 259 14.56 2.14 -1.96
CA THR A 259 15.02 1.18 -2.97
C THR A 259 14.23 -0.13 -2.82
N ASN A 260 14.62 -1.19 -3.55
CA ASN A 260 14.11 -2.56 -3.39
C ASN A 260 12.60 -2.74 -3.64
N TYR A 261 11.99 -1.84 -4.42
CA TYR A 261 10.62 -2.00 -4.90
C TYR A 261 10.61 -2.55 -6.33
N THR A 262 9.57 -3.31 -6.67
CA THR A 262 9.41 -3.93 -7.99
C THR A 262 8.84 -2.98 -9.02
N GLY A 263 8.04 -2.01 -8.58
CA GLY A 263 7.37 -1.08 -9.47
C GLY A 263 6.76 0.10 -8.76
N VAL A 264 5.99 0.85 -9.54
CA VAL A 264 5.33 2.09 -9.15
C VAL A 264 3.82 1.92 -9.32
N MET A 265 3.05 2.47 -8.40
CA MET A 265 1.60 2.60 -8.50
C MET A 265 1.17 4.04 -8.28
N ASN A 266 0.02 4.43 -8.80
CA ASN A 266 -0.55 5.74 -8.54
C ASN A 266 -1.08 5.85 -7.09
N TYR A 267 -1.02 7.05 -6.55
CA TYR A 267 -1.82 7.49 -5.41
C TYR A 267 -2.72 8.63 -5.88
N MET A 268 -4.02 8.37 -5.92
CA MET A 268 -5.02 9.19 -6.63
C MET A 268 -4.75 9.24 -8.15
N GLY A 269 -4.70 10.41 -8.78
CA GLY A 269 -4.37 10.52 -10.20
C GLY A 269 -5.51 10.42 -11.21
N ALA A 270 -6.77 10.51 -10.79
CA ALA A 270 -7.90 10.37 -11.73
C ALA A 270 -7.84 11.34 -12.92
N ARG A 271 -7.32 12.55 -12.72
CA ARG A 271 -7.13 13.54 -13.79
C ARG A 271 -5.83 13.28 -14.56
N PHE A 272 -4.73 13.09 -13.86
CA PHE A 272 -3.42 12.86 -14.48
C PHE A 272 -3.42 11.61 -15.38
N SER A 273 -4.00 10.50 -14.92
CA SER A 273 -4.05 9.24 -15.66
C SER A 273 -5.01 9.27 -16.86
N ALA A 274 -5.92 10.24 -16.93
CA ALA A 274 -6.80 10.44 -18.08
C ALA A 274 -6.16 11.32 -19.16
N ASP A 275 -5.06 12.01 -18.85
CA ASP A 275 -4.35 12.87 -19.78
C ASP A 275 -3.18 12.12 -20.44
N ALA A 276 -3.30 11.86 -21.74
CA ALA A 276 -2.29 11.11 -22.49
C ALA A 276 -0.95 11.85 -22.57
N ALA A 277 -0.97 13.19 -22.71
CA ALA A 277 0.23 14.00 -22.85
C ALA A 277 1.05 14.05 -21.55
N ALA A 278 0.39 13.97 -20.39
CA ALA A 278 1.04 13.84 -19.10
C ALA A 278 1.50 12.40 -18.82
N MET A 279 0.69 11.39 -19.17
CA MET A 279 1.02 9.98 -18.91
C MET A 279 2.13 9.42 -19.78
N GLU A 280 2.26 9.85 -21.04
CA GLU A 280 3.27 9.35 -21.96
C GLU A 280 4.71 9.53 -21.43
N PRO A 281 5.18 10.74 -21.06
CA PRO A 281 6.53 10.92 -20.51
C PRO A 281 6.69 10.20 -19.16
N PHE A 282 5.64 10.12 -18.34
CA PHE A 282 5.67 9.37 -17.09
C PHE A 282 5.93 7.88 -17.32
N MET A 283 5.20 7.23 -18.23
CA MET A 283 5.40 5.81 -18.55
C MET A 283 6.72 5.57 -19.26
N ALA A 284 7.13 6.49 -20.15
CA ALA A 284 8.41 6.40 -20.83
C ALA A 284 9.58 6.43 -19.84
N GLU A 285 9.53 7.31 -18.83
CA GLU A 285 10.55 7.36 -17.79
C GLU A 285 10.57 6.09 -16.93
N LEU A 286 9.41 5.58 -16.51
CA LEU A 286 9.35 4.32 -15.78
C LEU A 286 9.84 3.12 -16.61
N GLY A 287 9.57 3.12 -17.92
CA GLY A 287 9.97 2.05 -18.84
C GLY A 287 11.48 1.95 -19.06
N LYS A 288 12.21 3.06 -18.94
CA LYS A 288 13.68 3.12 -19.00
C LYS A 288 14.35 2.47 -17.78
N ARG A 289 13.63 2.41 -16.66
CA ARG A 289 14.09 1.88 -15.37
C ARG A 289 13.73 0.40 -15.22
#